data_AF-A0A957JPK4-F1
#
_entry.id   AF-A0A957JPK4-F1
#
_cell.length_a   1.000
_cell.length_b   1.000
_cell.length_c   1.000
_cell.angle_alpha   90.00
_cell.angle_beta   90.00
_cell.angle_gamma   90.00
#
_symmetry.space_group_name_H-M   'P 1'
#
loop_
_entity.id
_entity.type
_entity.pdbx_description
1 polymer ?
#
loop_
_entity_poly.entity_id
_entity_poly.type
_entity_poly.pdbx_seq_one_letter_code
_entity_poly.pdbx_strand_id
1 'polypeptide(L)'
;MEKRPFRLLYFGMLGTFSRPPLAALLASPRVEVVGIVIPQPRLTPNQSAIEQLPPAIANNSLLLTPAVQQDIRYLGWQRNIPVFALRQPRHPAVLPLLAELAPDV
;
A
#
# COMPACT_ATOMS: atom_id res chain seq x y z
N MET A 1 24.22 -18.18 -8.98
CA MET A 1 22.76 -18.03 -9.19
C MET A 1 22.29 -17.05 -8.14
N GLU A 2 22.08 -15.77 -8.48
CA GLU A 2 21.56 -14.81 -7.52
C GLU A 2 20.11 -15.18 -7.17
N LYS A 3 19.82 -15.34 -5.89
CA LYS A 3 18.47 -15.65 -5.41
C LYS A 3 17.64 -14.37 -5.60
N ARG A 4 16.58 -14.43 -6.41
CA ARG A 4 15.64 -13.30 -6.58
C ARG A 4 15.15 -12.81 -5.21
N PRO A 5 14.88 -11.50 -5.03
CA PRO A 5 14.35 -10.98 -3.78
C PRO A 5 12.99 -11.62 -3.46
N PHE A 6 12.70 -11.74 -2.16
CA PHE A 6 11.44 -12.28 -1.66
C PHE A 6 10.34 -11.22 -1.79
N ARG A 7 9.26 -11.55 -2.51
CA ARG A 7 8.22 -10.60 -2.89
C ARG A 7 7.12 -10.58 -1.84
N LEU A 8 6.84 -9.41 -1.25
CA LEU A 8 5.90 -9.24 -0.15
C LEU A 8 4.73 -8.33 -0.54
N LEU A 9 3.52 -8.75 -0.20
CA LEU A 9 2.37 -7.86 -0.15
C LEU A 9 2.17 -7.35 1.28
N TYR A 10 2.34 -6.05 1.50
CA TYR A 10 2.27 -5.49 2.85
C TYR A 10 0.85 -5.07 3.22
N PHE A 11 0.24 -5.73 4.20
CA PHE A 11 -1.04 -5.32 4.78
C PHE A 11 -0.81 -4.43 6.00
N GLY A 12 -1.26 -3.18 5.93
CA GLY A 12 -1.07 -2.21 7.00
C GLY A 12 -2.25 -1.28 7.20
N MET A 13 -2.40 -0.78 8.41
CA MET A 13 -3.35 0.29 8.74
C MET A 13 -2.69 1.67 8.64
N LEU A 14 -3.48 2.74 8.46
CA LEU A 14 -2.99 4.12 8.41
C LEU A 14 -2.40 4.65 9.73
N GLY A 15 -2.54 3.89 10.83
CA GLY A 15 -1.95 4.24 12.12
C GLY A 15 -0.42 4.15 12.12
N THR A 16 0.20 4.79 13.12
CA THR A 16 1.66 4.89 13.28
C THR A 16 2.36 3.53 13.44
N PHE A 17 1.66 2.50 13.88
CA PHE A 17 2.22 1.16 14.11
C PHE A 17 2.64 0.43 12.83
N SER A 18 2.00 0.69 11.70
CA SER A 18 2.33 0.02 10.43
C SER A 18 3.59 0.60 9.79
N ARG A 19 4.02 1.80 10.21
CA ARG A 19 5.11 2.52 9.56
C ARG A 19 6.49 1.90 9.84
N PRO A 20 6.90 1.61 11.10
CA PRO A 20 8.22 1.04 11.35
C PRO A 20 8.45 -0.33 10.68
N PRO A 21 7.50 -1.29 10.69
CA PRO A 21 7.66 -2.55 9.97
C PRO A 21 7.83 -2.35 8.47
N LEU A 22 6.99 -1.53 7.83
CA LEU A 22 7.11 -1.24 6.40
C LEU A 22 8.47 -0.60 6.08
N ALA A 23 8.91 0.38 6.87
CA ALA A 23 10.21 1.02 6.67
C ALA A 23 11.38 0.02 6.78
N ALA A 24 11.31 -0.92 7.73
CA ALA A 24 12.32 -1.97 7.87
C ALA A 24 12.33 -2.93 6.66
N LEU A 25 11.16 -3.33 6.15
CA LEU A 25 11.06 -4.17 4.96
C LEU A 25 11.62 -3.44 3.72
N LEU A 26 11.30 -2.16 3.54
CA LEU A 26 11.79 -1.33 2.43
C LEU A 26 13.30 -1.02 2.48
N ALA A 27 13.94 -1.24 3.63
CA ALA A 27 15.38 -1.11 3.81
C ALA A 27 16.13 -2.44 3.59
N SER A 28 15.42 -3.57 3.53
CA SER A 28 16.02 -4.89 3.34
C SER A 28 16.36 -5.14 1.86
N PRO A 29 17.61 -5.46 1.51
CA PRO A 29 17.99 -5.76 0.12
C PRO A 29 17.48 -7.12 -0.38
N ARG A 30 16.92 -7.94 0.51
CA ARG A 30 16.43 -9.30 0.19
C ARG A 30 14.93 -9.35 -0.03
N VAL A 31 14.24 -8.23 0.14
CA VAL A 31 12.79 -8.13 0.10
C VAL A 31 12.38 -7.10 -0.94
N GLU A 32 11.36 -7.44 -1.71
CA GLU A 32 10.69 -6.53 -2.61
C GLU A 32 9.24 -6.38 -2.16
N VAL A 33 8.84 -5.19 -1.70
CA VAL A 33 7.42 -4.93 -1.38
C VAL A 33 6.71 -4.59 -2.68
N VAL A 34 5.87 -5.50 -3.16
CA VAL A 34 5.22 -5.41 -4.49
C VAL A 34 3.91 -4.62 -4.45
N GLY A 35 3.37 -4.41 -3.26
CA GLY A 35 2.17 -3.60 -3.05
C GLY A 35 1.89 -3.38 -1.57
N ILE A 36 1.11 -2.34 -1.28
CA ILE A 36 0.64 -2.02 0.06
C ILE A 36 -0.89 -2.07 0.03
N VAL A 37 -1.49 -2.85 0.94
CA VAL A 37 -2.94 -3.00 1.05
C VAL A 37 -3.41 -2.41 2.37
N ILE A 38 -4.42 -1.56 2.30
CA ILE A 38 -4.96 -0.81 3.43
C ILE A 38 -6.44 -1.14 3.58
N PRO A 39 -6.87 -1.70 4.71
CA PRO A 39 -8.28 -1.88 4.99
C PRO A 39 -8.98 -0.52 5.01
N GLN A 40 -10.08 -0.39 4.28
CA GLN A 40 -10.90 0.81 4.28
C GLN A 40 -12.38 0.42 4.37
N PRO A 41 -13.17 1.04 5.27
CA PRO A 41 -14.59 0.74 5.34
C PRO A 41 -15.29 1.12 4.03
N ARG A 42 -16.27 0.30 3.64
CA ARG A 42 -17.19 0.62 2.56
C ARG A 42 -18.14 1.73 3.03
N LEU A 43 -18.13 2.87 2.34
CA LEU A 43 -18.99 4.01 2.61
C LEU A 43 -20.25 3.97 1.74
N THR A 44 -20.16 3.42 0.53
CA THR A 44 -21.31 3.32 -0.38
C THR A 44 -21.42 1.94 -1.05
N PRO A 45 -22.62 1.50 -1.45
CA PRO A 45 -22.81 0.24 -2.15
C PRO A 45 -22.04 0.13 -3.47
N ASN A 46 -21.81 1.23 -4.19
CA ASN A 46 -21.21 1.16 -5.52
C ASN A 46 -19.67 1.21 -5.53
N GLN A 47 -19.03 1.28 -4.35
CA GLN A 47 -17.57 1.27 -4.28
C GLN A 47 -16.98 -0.08 -4.67
N SER A 48 -15.90 -0.03 -5.46
CA SER A 48 -15.09 -1.20 -5.80
C SER A 48 -14.57 -1.89 -4.54
N ALA A 49 -14.59 -3.22 -4.56
CA ALA A 49 -14.13 -4.07 -3.47
C ALA A 49 -12.65 -3.87 -3.11
N ILE A 50 -11.83 -3.59 -4.12
CA ILE A 50 -10.43 -3.19 -4.02
C ILE A 50 -10.17 -2.13 -5.09
N GLU A 51 -9.32 -1.15 -4.79
CA GLU A 51 -9.01 -0.05 -5.70
C GLU A 51 -7.58 0.43 -5.47
N GLN A 52 -6.82 0.67 -6.55
CA GLN A 52 -5.53 1.32 -6.46
C GLN A 52 -5.72 2.80 -6.16
N LEU A 53 -5.10 3.27 -5.07
CA LEU A 53 -5.11 4.66 -4.69
C LEU A 53 -4.05 5.44 -5.49
N PRO A 54 -4.43 6.53 -6.16
CA PRO A 54 -3.47 7.38 -6.84
C PRO A 54 -2.55 8.06 -5.81
N PRO A 55 -1.30 8.38 -6.19
CA PRO A 55 -0.44 9.24 -5.37
C PRO A 55 -1.18 10.53 -5.03
N ALA A 56 -1.14 10.94 -3.77
CA ALA A 56 -1.62 12.27 -3.40
C ALA A 56 -0.78 13.30 -4.18
N ILE A 57 -1.40 14.02 -5.11
CA ILE A 57 -0.76 15.16 -5.77
C ILE A 57 -0.51 16.18 -4.65
N ALA A 58 0.76 16.48 -4.38
CA ALA A 58 1.11 17.58 -3.51
C ALA A 58 0.59 18.86 -4.17
N ASN A 59 -0.58 19.33 -3.75
CA ASN A 59 -1.00 20.67 -4.08
C ASN A 59 0.05 21.60 -3.46
N ASN A 60 0.91 22.19 -4.30
CA ASN A 60 1.92 23.18 -3.96
C ASN A 60 1.30 24.51 -3.43
N SER A 61 0.14 24.44 -2.80
CA SER A 61 -0.45 25.54 -2.04
C SER A 61 0.32 25.66 -0.73
N LEU A 62 1.45 26.35 -0.86
CA LEU A 62 2.15 27.15 0.14
C LEU A 62 1.57 27.10 1.57
N LEU A 63 2.43 26.63 2.49
CA LEU A 63 2.62 27.19 3.83
C LEU A 63 1.60 26.86 4.94
N LEU A 64 0.88 25.75 4.86
CA LEU A 64 0.26 25.11 6.04
C LEU A 64 0.26 23.59 5.85
N THR A 65 1.39 22.90 6.05
CA THR A 65 1.38 21.44 6.20
C THR A 65 1.30 21.11 7.69
N PRO A 66 0.10 20.94 8.29
CA PRO A 66 0.03 20.15 9.49
C PRO A 66 0.51 18.78 9.06
N ALA A 67 1.69 18.37 9.55
CA ALA A 67 2.28 17.04 9.46
C ALA A 67 1.41 16.11 8.60
N VAL A 68 1.52 16.19 7.26
CA VAL A 68 0.82 15.26 6.37
C VAL A 68 1.33 13.92 6.85
N GLN A 69 0.49 13.21 7.60
CA GLN A 69 0.89 12.04 8.35
C GLN A 69 1.58 11.15 7.34
N GLN A 70 2.91 11.02 7.46
CA GLN A 70 3.72 10.17 6.61
C GLN A 70 3.38 8.73 6.97
N ASP A 71 2.17 8.33 6.59
CA ASP A 71 1.65 7.00 6.76
C ASP A 71 2.21 6.10 5.64
N ILE A 72 1.82 4.84 5.69
CA ILE A 72 2.33 3.82 4.78
C ILE A 72 1.99 4.09 3.30
N ARG A 73 0.96 4.90 2.99
CA ARG A 73 0.63 5.29 1.61
C ARG A 73 1.72 6.17 1.04
N TYR A 74 2.13 7.18 1.81
CA TYR A 74 3.17 8.11 1.41
C TYR A 74 4.49 7.39 1.16
N LEU A 75 4.86 6.45 2.04
CA LEU A 75 6.05 5.60 1.83
C LEU A 75 5.96 4.75 0.56
N GLY A 76 4.78 4.19 0.28
CA GLY A 76 4.52 3.44 -0.96
C GLY A 76 4.73 4.30 -2.19
N TRP A 77 4.05 5.45 -2.25
CA TRP A 77 4.13 6.37 -3.39
C TRP A 77 5.55 6.91 -3.61
N GLN A 78 6.28 7.26 -2.54
CA GLN A 78 7.67 7.71 -2.66
C GLN A 78 8.61 6.67 -3.29
N ARG A 79 8.29 5.37 -3.13
CA ARG A 79 9.07 4.26 -3.68
C ARG A 79 8.46 3.67 -4.95
N ASN A 80 7.44 4.32 -5.54
CA ASN A 80 6.68 3.82 -6.69
C ASN A 80 6.02 2.45 -6.45
N ILE A 81 5.62 2.16 -5.22
CA ILE A 81 4.91 0.93 -4.85
C ILE A 81 3.40 1.21 -4.95
N PRO A 82 2.63 0.37 -5.64
CA PRO A 82 1.18 0.54 -5.74
C PRO A 82 0.52 0.36 -4.36
N VAL A 83 -0.43 1.24 -4.07
CA VAL A 83 -1.18 1.24 -2.81
C VAL A 83 -2.64 0.94 -3.11
N PHE A 84 -3.25 0.03 -2.39
CA PHE A 84 -4.63 -0.41 -2.60
C PHE A 84 -5.49 -0.19 -1.37
N ALA A 85 -6.69 0.33 -1.56
CA ALA A 85 -7.75 0.34 -0.57
C ALA A 85 -8.58 -0.94 -0.70
N LEU A 86 -8.59 -1.77 0.34
CA LEU A 86 -9.37 -3.00 0.42
C LEU A 86 -10.63 -2.78 1.25
N ARG A 87 -11.80 -2.87 0.60
CA ARG A 87 -13.11 -2.62 1.23
C ARG A 87 -13.90 -3.88 1.50
N GLN A 88 -13.70 -4.92 0.69
CA GLN A 88 -14.41 -6.18 0.79
C GLN A 88 -13.44 -7.36 0.59
N PRO A 89 -12.76 -7.84 1.65
CA PRO A 89 -11.71 -8.87 1.54
C PRO A 89 -12.20 -10.20 0.95
N ARG A 90 -13.50 -10.50 1.07
CA ARG A 90 -14.11 -11.73 0.55
C ARG A 90 -14.67 -11.59 -0.87
N HIS A 91 -14.57 -10.43 -1.49
CA HIS A 91 -15.10 -10.23 -2.83
C HIS A 91 -14.23 -10.95 -3.87
N PRO A 92 -14.81 -11.67 -4.85
CA PRO A 92 -14.05 -12.50 -5.79
C PRO A 92 -13.06 -11.70 -6.64
N ALA A 93 -13.30 -10.41 -6.87
CA ALA A 93 -12.39 -9.54 -7.61
C ALA A 93 -11.05 -9.23 -6.88
N VAL A 94 -10.93 -9.53 -5.59
CA VAL A 94 -9.70 -9.23 -4.82
C VAL A 94 -8.56 -10.16 -5.20
N LEU A 95 -8.81 -11.46 -5.28
CA LEU A 95 -7.76 -12.45 -5.52
C LEU A 95 -7.04 -12.26 -6.86
N PRO A 96 -7.72 -12.02 -8.00
CA PRO A 96 -7.05 -11.76 -9.26
C PRO A 96 -6.13 -10.54 -9.20
N LEU A 97 -6.61 -9.44 -8.61
CA LEU A 97 -5.84 -8.20 -8.49
C LEU A 97 -4.59 -8.38 -7.62
N LEU A 98 -4.69 -9.14 -6.52
CA LEU A 98 -3.51 -9.44 -5.69
C LEU A 98 -2.56 -10.43 -6.37
N ALA A 99 -3.08 -11.37 -7.16
CA ALA A 99 -2.28 -12.34 -7.90
C ALA A 99 -1.44 -11.69 -9.02
N GLU A 100 -1.93 -10.62 -9.65
CA GLU A 100 -1.18 -9.82 -10.64
C GLU A 100 0.11 -9.22 -10.06
N LEU A 101 0.15 -8.95 -8.75
CA LEU A 101 1.35 -8.46 -8.06
C LEU A 101 2.39 -9.58 -7.84
N ALA A 102 2.01 -10.84 -8.01
CA ALA A 102 2.83 -12.03 -7.80
C ALA A 102 3.64 -12.02 -6.49
N PRO A 103 2.99 -11.85 -5.31
CA PRO A 103 3.68 -11.95 -4.03
C PRO A 103 4.05 -13.41 -3.71
N ASP A 104 5.15 -13.61 -2.98
CA ASP A 104 5.47 -14.89 -2.35
C ASP A 104 4.69 -15.09 -1.04
N VAL A 105 4.31 -13.99 -0.36
CA VAL A 105 3.41 -13.95 0.81
C VAL A 105 2.69 -12.60 0.94
#